data_AF-A0A1V5IIF8-F1
#
_entry.id   AF-A0A1V5IIF8-F1
#
_cell.length_a   1.000
_cell.length_b   1.000
_cell.length_c   1.000
_cell.angle_alpha   90.00
_cell.angle_beta   90.00
_cell.angle_gamma   90.00
#
_symmetry.space_group_name_H-M   'P 1'
#
loop_
_entity.id
_entity.type
_entity.pdbx_description
1 polymer ?
#
loop_
_entity_poly.entity_id
_entity_poly.type
_entity_poly.pdbx_seq_one_letter_code
_entity_poly.pdbx_strand_id
1 'polypeptide(L)'
;MDEIEAGLLKLTERIKEREKERESLSNEVKTHEVALFGRLARIAAPLIPSIGILMLQRGKQDTKGELYDTMFHKKKMIVLGKTDPAGHRPDNMSKKVDDQFCVLSEDGKFYELMFSFDGFIVDSYANQITPKDALDRYGYEPMYMLYQALHDYLKGQEDLVAALKRVLEFVFPASAAKKYD
;
A
#
# COMPACT_ATOMS: atom_id res chain seq x y z
N MET A 1 30.48 35.64 -34.11
CA MET A 1 29.41 35.23 -33.19
C MET A 1 29.45 36.23 -32.05
N ASP A 2 28.32 36.88 -31.77
CA ASP A 2 28.23 37.95 -30.77
C ASP A 2 28.50 37.39 -29.37
N GLU A 3 29.17 38.14 -28.49
CA GLU A 3 29.45 37.69 -27.11
C GLU A 3 28.14 37.42 -26.34
N ILE A 4 27.08 38.15 -26.70
CA ILE A 4 25.73 37.95 -26.17
C ILE A 4 25.15 36.61 -26.63
N GLU A 5 25.32 36.23 -27.91
CA GLU A 5 24.87 34.93 -28.43
C GLU A 5 25.63 33.76 -27.77
N ALA A 6 26.92 33.92 -27.52
CA ALA A 6 27.74 32.91 -26.83
C ALA A 6 27.33 32.74 -25.36
N GLY A 7 26.97 33.85 -24.69
CA GLY A 7 26.42 33.83 -23.34
C GLY A 7 25.07 33.12 -23.25
N LEU A 8 24.16 33.39 -24.20
CA LEU A 8 22.84 32.74 -24.30
C LEU A 8 22.93 31.23 -24.55
N LEU A 9 23.85 30.81 -25.43
CA LEU A 9 24.10 29.38 -25.69
C LEU A 9 24.59 28.65 -24.43
N LYS A 10 25.57 29.22 -23.71
CA LYS A 10 26.07 28.64 -22.45
C LYS A 10 25.01 28.56 -21.35
N LEU A 11 24.16 29.58 -21.24
CA LEU A 11 23.04 29.57 -20.28
C LEU A 11 22.03 28.48 -20.64
N THR A 12 21.71 28.33 -21.91
CA THR A 12 20.76 27.31 -22.40
C THR A 12 21.31 25.89 -22.17
N GLU A 13 22.59 25.66 -22.43
CA GLU A 13 23.26 24.39 -22.13
C GLU A 13 23.20 24.07 -20.63
N ARG A 14 23.49 25.07 -19.78
CA ARG A 14 23.46 24.88 -18.33
C ARG A 14 22.06 24.64 -17.78
N ILE A 15 21.04 25.25 -18.37
CA ILE A 15 19.64 24.95 -18.05
C ILE A 15 19.32 23.50 -18.40
N LYS A 16 19.68 23.03 -19.60
CA LYS A 16 19.46 21.63 -20.03
C LYS A 16 20.18 20.62 -19.12
N GLU A 17 21.42 20.91 -18.73
CA GLU A 17 22.17 20.06 -17.78
C GLU A 17 21.48 19.97 -16.43
N ARG A 18 21.02 21.10 -15.89
CA ARG A 18 20.28 21.14 -14.62
C ARG A 18 18.92 20.45 -14.71
N GLU A 19 18.23 20.56 -15.84
CA GLU A 19 16.98 19.83 -16.08
C GLU A 19 17.20 18.31 -16.09
N LYS A 20 18.27 17.85 -16.75
CA LYS A 20 18.65 16.44 -16.78
C LYS A 20 19.06 15.92 -15.40
N GLU A 21 19.82 16.71 -14.63
CA GLU A 21 20.17 16.39 -13.24
C GLU A 21 18.92 16.30 -12.35
N ARG A 22 18.00 17.25 -12.47
CA ARG A 22 16.71 17.23 -11.76
C ARG A 22 15.89 16.00 -12.09
N GLU A 23 15.80 15.64 -13.37
CA GLU A 23 15.06 14.45 -13.81
C GLU A 23 15.70 13.16 -13.25
N SER A 24 17.03 13.06 -13.29
CA SER A 24 17.77 11.95 -12.70
C SER A 24 17.48 11.79 -11.21
N LEU A 25 17.62 12.87 -10.43
CA LEU A 25 17.38 12.86 -8.99
C LEU A 25 15.92 12.52 -8.66
N SER A 26 14.97 13.06 -9.44
CA SER A 26 13.54 12.74 -9.30
C SER A 26 13.27 11.25 -9.51
N ASN A 27 13.89 10.64 -10.52
CA ASN A 27 13.76 9.21 -10.77
C ASN A 27 14.40 8.35 -9.67
N GLU A 28 15.51 8.81 -9.09
CA GLU A 28 16.16 8.14 -7.96
C GLU A 28 15.26 8.15 -6.71
N VAL A 29 14.66 9.30 -6.39
CA VAL A 29 13.69 9.45 -5.29
C VAL A 29 12.51 8.49 -5.48
N LYS A 30 11.89 8.47 -6.67
CA LYS A 30 10.80 7.53 -6.99
C LYS A 30 11.21 6.07 -6.80
N THR A 31 12.43 5.72 -7.20
CA THR A 31 12.95 4.37 -7.03
C THR A 31 13.07 3.99 -5.55
N HIS A 32 13.57 4.91 -4.71
CA HIS A 32 13.65 4.71 -3.27
C HIS A 32 12.29 4.62 -2.60
N GLU A 33 11.31 5.41 -3.04
CA GLU A 33 9.93 5.39 -2.55
C GLU A 33 9.24 4.06 -2.84
N VAL A 34 9.34 3.56 -4.07
CA VAL A 34 8.84 2.23 -4.46
C VAL A 34 9.48 1.14 -3.60
N ALA A 35 10.81 1.21 -3.41
CA ALA A 35 11.54 0.24 -2.60
C ALA A 35 11.14 0.30 -1.12
N LEU A 36 10.92 1.50 -0.57
CA LEU A 36 10.44 1.71 0.79
C LEU A 36 9.03 1.13 0.95
N PHE A 37 8.13 1.44 0.02
CA PHE A 37 6.75 0.96 0.09
C PHE A 37 6.68 -0.57 0.07
N GLY A 38 7.47 -1.21 -0.80
CA GLY A 38 7.60 -2.67 -0.83
C GLY A 38 8.26 -3.27 0.43
N ARG A 39 9.10 -2.54 1.15
CA ARG A 39 9.61 -2.98 2.47
C ARG A 39 8.53 -2.88 3.54
N LEU A 40 7.80 -1.77 3.59
CA LEU A 40 6.70 -1.58 4.54
C LEU A 40 5.63 -2.65 4.38
N ALA A 41 5.26 -2.98 3.14
CA ALA A 41 4.32 -4.06 2.84
C ALA A 41 4.76 -5.41 3.42
N ARG A 42 6.05 -5.76 3.28
CA ARG A 42 6.61 -7.00 3.83
C ARG A 42 6.63 -7.03 5.35
N ILE A 43 6.90 -5.88 5.98
CA ILE A 43 6.86 -5.75 7.44
C ILE A 43 5.41 -5.86 7.96
N ALA A 44 4.45 -5.31 7.21
CA ALA A 44 3.04 -5.33 7.57
C ALA A 44 2.37 -6.68 7.34
N ALA A 45 2.82 -7.46 6.34
CA ALA A 45 2.18 -8.71 5.93
C ALA A 45 1.85 -9.67 7.09
N PRO A 46 2.75 -9.93 8.05
CA PRO A 46 2.47 -10.81 9.20
C PRO A 46 1.40 -10.27 10.17
N LEU A 47 1.11 -8.97 10.12
CA LEU A 47 0.13 -8.32 11.00
C LEU A 47 -1.29 -8.36 10.40
N ILE A 48 -1.41 -8.43 9.07
CA ILE A 48 -2.68 -8.40 8.35
C ILE A 48 -3.67 -9.50 8.76
N PRO A 49 -3.25 -10.73 9.13
CA PRO A 49 -4.18 -11.72 9.67
C PRO A 49 -4.95 -11.22 10.92
N SER A 50 -4.34 -10.32 11.69
CA SER A 50 -4.92 -9.75 12.91
C SER A 50 -5.73 -8.49 12.66
N ILE A 51 -5.25 -7.60 11.77
CA ILE A 51 -5.85 -6.27 11.54
C ILE A 51 -6.72 -6.18 10.28
N GLY A 52 -6.59 -7.13 9.36
CA GLY A 52 -7.29 -7.16 8.08
C GLY A 52 -8.64 -7.87 8.12
N ILE A 53 -9.40 -7.70 7.05
CA ILE A 53 -10.73 -8.28 6.85
C ILE A 53 -10.76 -9.16 5.60
N LEU A 54 -11.71 -10.11 5.57
CA LEU A 54 -11.99 -10.88 4.37
C LEU A 54 -12.86 -10.04 3.43
N MET A 55 -12.36 -9.78 2.22
CA MET A 55 -13.04 -8.95 1.24
C MET A 55 -14.07 -9.76 0.46
N LEU A 56 -15.22 -9.16 0.13
CA LEU A 56 -16.27 -9.82 -0.65
C LEU A 56 -15.73 -10.17 -2.05
N GLN A 57 -15.84 -11.44 -2.42
CA GLN A 57 -15.54 -11.92 -3.77
C GLN A 57 -16.80 -11.97 -4.63
N ARG A 58 -17.94 -12.39 -4.05
CA ARG A 58 -19.23 -12.44 -4.73
C ARG A 58 -20.36 -12.44 -3.72
N GLY A 59 -21.49 -11.82 -4.05
CA GLY A 59 -22.74 -11.92 -3.30
C GLY A 59 -23.92 -11.58 -4.21
N LYS A 60 -25.10 -12.08 -3.86
CA LYS A 60 -26.36 -11.65 -4.47
C LYS A 60 -26.95 -10.52 -3.63
N GLN A 61 -27.58 -9.56 -4.29
CA GLN A 61 -28.27 -8.46 -3.63
C GLN A 61 -29.78 -8.68 -3.72
N ASP A 62 -30.48 -8.52 -2.59
CA ASP A 62 -31.94 -8.61 -2.56
C ASP A 62 -32.60 -7.27 -2.94
N THR A 63 -33.94 -7.23 -2.91
CA THR A 63 -34.70 -6.01 -3.25
C THR A 63 -34.57 -4.89 -2.23
N LYS A 64 -34.03 -5.16 -1.04
CA LYS A 64 -33.73 -4.18 0.01
C LYS A 64 -32.30 -3.68 -0.04
N GLY A 65 -31.46 -4.28 -0.90
CA GLY A 65 -30.06 -3.96 -1.04
C GLY A 65 -29.14 -4.78 -0.14
N GLU A 66 -29.65 -5.76 0.60
CA GLU A 66 -28.86 -6.62 1.48
C GLU A 66 -28.17 -7.74 0.69
N LEU A 67 -26.93 -8.05 1.08
CA LEU A 67 -26.15 -9.11 0.45
C LEU A 67 -26.44 -10.47 1.10
N TYR A 68 -26.67 -11.48 0.27
CA TYR A 68 -26.82 -12.88 0.67
C TYR A 68 -26.02 -13.79 -0.28
N ASP A 69 -25.88 -15.07 0.09
CA ASP A 69 -25.12 -16.05 -0.70
C ASP A 69 -23.69 -15.55 -0.98
N THR A 70 -23.03 -15.06 0.09
CA THR A 70 -21.75 -14.36 0.00
C THR A 70 -20.57 -15.32 -0.01
N MET A 71 -19.62 -15.06 -0.89
CA MET A 71 -18.30 -15.65 -0.92
C MET A 71 -17.25 -14.57 -0.73
N PHE A 72 -16.22 -14.87 0.05
CA PHE A 72 -15.13 -13.95 0.36
C PHE A 72 -13.80 -14.46 -0.20
N HIS A 73 -12.90 -13.54 -0.49
CA HIS A 73 -11.51 -13.85 -0.78
C HIS A 73 -10.90 -14.60 0.41
N LYS A 74 -10.04 -15.58 0.14
CA LYS A 74 -9.45 -16.44 1.18
C LYS A 74 -8.48 -15.68 2.10
N LYS A 75 -7.80 -14.67 1.56
CA LYS A 75 -6.76 -13.91 2.27
C LYS A 75 -7.37 -12.67 2.90
N LYS A 76 -6.97 -12.35 4.12
CA LYS A 76 -7.29 -11.08 4.74
C LYS A 76 -6.52 -9.95 4.07
N MET A 77 -7.15 -8.79 4.03
CA MET A 77 -6.62 -7.59 3.38
C MET A 77 -6.91 -6.35 4.21
N ILE A 78 -6.07 -5.33 4.06
CA ILE A 78 -6.34 -3.97 4.53
C ILE A 78 -6.54 -3.05 3.32
N VAL A 79 -7.50 -2.13 3.41
CA VAL A 79 -7.73 -1.11 2.39
C VAL A 79 -6.73 0.02 2.58
N LEU A 80 -6.05 0.40 1.51
CA LEU A 80 -5.01 1.42 1.52
C LEU A 80 -5.40 2.68 0.75
N GLY A 81 -6.38 2.61 -0.14
CA GLY A 81 -6.83 3.79 -0.86
C GLY A 81 -7.96 3.46 -1.83
N LYS A 82 -8.64 4.51 -2.28
CA LYS A 82 -9.68 4.44 -3.31
C LYS A 82 -9.26 5.31 -4.49
N THR A 83 -9.65 4.90 -5.70
CA THR A 83 -9.43 5.68 -6.91
C THR A 83 -10.72 5.76 -7.71
N ASP A 84 -10.75 6.65 -8.70
CA ASP A 84 -11.73 6.59 -9.77
C ASP A 84 -11.66 5.22 -10.46
N PRO A 85 -12.77 4.46 -10.53
CA PRO A 85 -12.78 3.13 -11.09
C PRO A 85 -12.39 3.12 -12.57
N ALA A 86 -11.65 2.09 -12.99
CA ALA A 86 -11.43 1.82 -14.40
C ALA A 86 -12.77 1.56 -15.11
N GLY A 87 -12.85 1.84 -16.42
CA GLY A 87 -14.09 1.62 -17.17
C GLY A 87 -14.59 0.18 -17.09
N HIS A 88 -13.69 -0.79 -17.22
CA HIS A 88 -14.00 -2.22 -17.23
C HIS A 88 -12.94 -3.06 -16.52
N ARG A 89 -13.33 -4.25 -16.07
CA ARG A 89 -12.42 -5.22 -15.46
C ARG A 89 -11.45 -5.80 -16.50
N PRO A 90 -10.17 -5.99 -16.13
CA PRO A 90 -9.17 -6.55 -17.04
C PRO A 90 -9.38 -8.04 -17.33
N ASP A 91 -10.04 -8.78 -16.44
CA ASP A 91 -10.38 -10.19 -16.67
C ASP A 91 -11.67 -10.38 -17.47
N ASN A 92 -12.53 -9.37 -17.51
CA ASN A 92 -13.78 -9.41 -18.26
C ASN A 92 -14.26 -8.00 -18.65
N MET A 93 -14.06 -7.64 -19.92
CA MET A 93 -14.42 -6.33 -20.48
C MET A 93 -15.93 -6.04 -20.51
N SER A 94 -16.78 -7.05 -20.34
CA SER A 94 -18.24 -6.84 -20.21
C SER A 94 -18.66 -6.35 -18.83
N LYS A 95 -17.76 -6.44 -17.84
CA LYS A 95 -18.02 -5.99 -16.47
C LYS A 95 -17.45 -4.59 -16.26
N LYS A 96 -18.35 -3.63 -16.01
CA LYS A 96 -18.00 -2.28 -15.55
C LYS A 96 -17.47 -2.34 -14.12
N VAL A 97 -16.47 -1.52 -13.79
CA VAL A 97 -16.02 -1.37 -12.40
C VAL A 97 -16.80 -0.23 -11.77
N ASP A 98 -17.50 -0.51 -10.67
CA ASP A 98 -18.26 0.47 -9.92
C ASP A 98 -17.46 1.02 -8.73
N ASP A 99 -16.63 0.18 -8.10
CA ASP A 99 -15.69 0.59 -7.06
C ASP A 99 -14.32 -0.07 -7.24
N GLN A 100 -13.25 0.67 -6.96
CA GLN A 100 -11.88 0.19 -7.08
C GLN A 100 -11.03 0.63 -5.88
N PHE A 101 -10.39 -0.35 -5.24
CA PHE A 101 -9.60 -0.14 -4.04
C PHE A 101 -8.20 -0.72 -4.16
N CYS A 102 -7.19 0.03 -3.72
CA CYS A 102 -5.86 -0.50 -3.45
C CYS A 102 -5.90 -1.23 -2.10
N VAL A 103 -5.48 -2.49 -2.09
CA VAL A 103 -5.43 -3.29 -0.87
C VAL A 103 -4.08 -3.99 -0.73
N LEU A 104 -3.66 -4.22 0.52
CA LEU A 104 -2.53 -5.08 0.85
C LEU A 104 -3.05 -6.36 1.51
N SER A 105 -2.64 -7.50 0.96
CA SER A 105 -3.03 -8.84 1.42
C SER A 105 -1.99 -9.41 2.39
N GLU A 106 -2.41 -10.37 3.22
CA GLU A 106 -1.56 -11.06 4.21
C GLU A 106 -0.34 -11.78 3.63
N ASP A 107 -0.32 -12.04 2.32
CA ASP A 107 0.86 -12.56 1.60
C ASP A 107 1.86 -11.46 1.18
N GLY A 108 1.63 -10.23 1.61
CA GLY A 108 2.51 -9.08 1.36
C GLY A 108 2.41 -8.53 -0.07
N LYS A 109 1.35 -8.89 -0.81
CA LYS A 109 1.12 -8.42 -2.18
C LYS A 109 0.02 -7.37 -2.23
N PHE A 110 0.22 -6.41 -3.14
CA PHE A 110 -0.77 -5.40 -3.46
C PHE A 110 -1.75 -5.92 -4.51
N TYR A 111 -3.02 -5.57 -4.33
CA TYR A 111 -4.08 -5.86 -5.28
C TYR A 111 -4.94 -4.62 -5.49
N GLU A 112 -5.52 -4.53 -6.69
CA GLU A 112 -6.69 -3.71 -6.93
C GLU A 112 -7.92 -4.59 -6.86
N LEU A 113 -8.74 -4.33 -5.85
CA LEU A 113 -10.06 -4.94 -5.74
C LEU A 113 -11.04 -4.11 -6.56
N MET A 114 -11.50 -4.69 -7.67
CA MET A 114 -12.41 -4.08 -8.62
C MET A 114 -13.78 -4.72 -8.48
N PHE A 115 -14.74 -3.99 -7.91
CA PHE A 115 -16.11 -4.43 -7.72
C PHE A 115 -16.96 -4.07 -8.94
N SER A 116 -17.84 -4.99 -9.31
CA SER A 116 -18.81 -4.83 -10.37
C SER A 116 -20.18 -5.22 -9.85
N PHE A 117 -21.21 -4.48 -10.24
CA PHE A 117 -22.60 -4.80 -9.96
C PHE A 117 -23.42 -4.85 -11.25
N ASP A 118 -24.14 -5.96 -11.46
CA ASP A 118 -24.97 -6.16 -12.66
C ASP A 118 -26.48 -5.94 -12.41
N GLY A 119 -26.85 -5.41 -11.25
CA GLY A 119 -28.25 -5.25 -10.83
C GLY A 119 -28.74 -6.35 -9.89
N PHE A 120 -28.06 -7.50 -9.83
CA PHE A 120 -28.44 -8.61 -8.95
C PHE A 120 -27.24 -9.23 -8.22
N ILE A 121 -26.06 -9.23 -8.83
CA ILE A 121 -24.83 -9.83 -8.32
C ILE A 121 -23.78 -8.74 -8.17
N VAL A 122 -23.23 -8.65 -6.96
CA VAL A 122 -21.98 -7.93 -6.71
C VAL A 122 -20.86 -8.95 -6.73
N ASP A 123 -19.82 -8.73 -7.53
CA ASP A 123 -18.61 -9.53 -7.48
C ASP A 123 -17.36 -8.68 -7.64
N SER A 124 -16.22 -9.22 -7.22
CA SER A 124 -14.96 -8.53 -7.29
C SER A 124 -13.86 -9.34 -7.97
N TYR A 125 -12.97 -8.62 -8.63
CA TYR A 125 -11.71 -9.14 -9.15
C TYR A 125 -10.56 -8.54 -8.36
N ALA A 126 -9.62 -9.39 -7.94
CA ALA A 126 -8.38 -8.96 -7.31
C ALA A 126 -7.27 -8.96 -8.35
N ASN A 127 -7.00 -7.80 -8.95
CA ASN A 127 -5.90 -7.63 -9.89
C ASN A 127 -4.59 -7.42 -9.12
N GLN A 128 -3.60 -8.29 -9.25
CA GLN A 128 -2.33 -8.08 -8.56
C GLN A 128 -1.57 -6.91 -9.20
N ILE A 129 -1.06 -5.99 -8.37
CA ILE A 129 -0.28 -4.83 -8.82
C ILE A 129 1.06 -4.75 -8.10
N THR A 130 2.01 -4.00 -8.68
CA THR A 130 3.29 -3.72 -8.03
C THR A 130 3.20 -2.52 -7.09
N PRO A 131 4.14 -2.34 -6.15
CA PRO A 131 4.21 -1.12 -5.34
C PRO A 131 4.33 0.15 -6.19
N LYS A 132 5.00 0.06 -7.35
CA LYS A 132 5.11 1.15 -8.31
C LYS A 132 3.75 1.50 -8.91
N ASP A 133 2.98 0.51 -9.37
CA ASP A 133 1.64 0.76 -9.91
C ASP A 133 0.71 1.38 -8.87
N ALA A 134 0.82 0.96 -7.61
CA ALA A 134 0.06 1.53 -6.52
C ALA A 134 0.40 3.02 -6.29
N LEU A 135 1.68 3.38 -6.27
CA LEU A 135 2.10 4.78 -6.12
C LEU A 135 1.76 5.62 -7.36
N ASP A 136 1.95 5.08 -8.55
CA ASP A 136 1.66 5.77 -9.81
C ASP A 136 0.16 6.10 -9.95
N ARG A 137 -0.73 5.23 -9.46
CA ARG A 137 -2.18 5.41 -9.57
C ARG A 137 -2.82 6.15 -8.40
N TYR A 138 -2.42 5.84 -7.17
CA TYR A 138 -3.06 6.34 -5.95
C TYR A 138 -2.23 7.43 -5.25
N GLY A 139 -1.06 7.78 -5.80
CA GLY A 139 -0.11 8.68 -5.15
C GLY A 139 0.41 8.12 -3.82
N TYR A 140 0.60 8.99 -2.84
CA TYR A 140 1.13 8.60 -1.51
C TYR A 140 0.06 8.12 -0.52
N GLU A 141 -1.23 8.18 -0.87
CA GLU A 141 -2.31 7.76 0.01
C GLU A 141 -2.11 6.31 0.53
N PRO A 142 -1.78 5.30 -0.30
CA PRO A 142 -1.57 3.94 0.19
C PRO A 142 -0.43 3.81 1.21
N MET A 143 0.62 4.61 1.05
CA MET A 143 1.75 4.62 1.98
C MET A 143 1.34 5.22 3.33
N TYR A 144 0.59 6.33 3.29
CA TYR A 144 0.05 6.95 4.50
C TYR A 144 -0.92 6.03 5.24
N MET A 145 -1.85 5.40 4.51
CA MET A 145 -2.83 4.49 5.11
C MET A 145 -2.17 3.23 5.69
N LEU A 146 -1.12 2.72 5.03
CA LEU A 146 -0.33 1.62 5.59
C LEU A 146 0.37 2.03 6.88
N TYR A 147 0.99 3.22 6.91
CA TYR A 147 1.59 3.77 8.12
C TYR A 147 0.56 3.90 9.24
N GLN A 148 -0.63 4.45 8.95
CA GLN A 148 -1.67 4.67 9.93
C GLN A 148 -2.18 3.34 10.51
N ALA A 149 -2.42 2.33 9.67
CA ALA A 149 -2.83 1.00 10.12
C ALA A 149 -1.81 0.35 11.07
N LEU A 150 -0.50 0.49 10.77
CA LEU A 150 0.56 -0.02 11.63
C LEU A 150 0.68 0.75 12.95
N HIS A 151 0.56 2.07 12.87
CA HIS A 151 0.63 2.94 14.03
C HIS A 151 -0.53 2.69 15.01
N ASP A 152 -1.75 2.56 14.50
CA ASP A 152 -2.93 2.29 15.33
C ASP A 152 -2.87 0.88 15.93
N TYR A 153 -2.34 -0.09 15.19
CA TYR A 153 -2.05 -1.41 15.75
C TYR A 153 -1.06 -1.34 16.92
N LEU A 154 0.06 -0.61 16.76
CA LEU A 154 1.09 -0.49 17.80
C LEU A 154 0.58 0.20 19.07
N LYS A 155 -0.25 1.23 18.96
CA LYS A 155 -0.90 1.86 20.12
C LYS A 155 -1.72 0.86 20.94
N GLY A 156 -2.34 -0.12 20.29
CA GLY A 156 -3.06 -1.20 20.96
C GLY A 156 -2.17 -2.25 21.64
N GLN A 157 -0.85 -2.21 21.44
CA GLN A 157 0.10 -3.20 21.96
C GLN A 157 0.92 -2.71 23.17
N GLU A 158 0.65 -1.53 23.71
CA GLU A 158 1.44 -0.94 24.82
C GLU A 158 1.51 -1.88 26.03
N ASP A 159 0.38 -2.48 26.43
CA ASP A 159 0.32 -3.42 27.54
C ASP A 159 1.10 -4.72 27.26
N LEU A 160 1.06 -5.21 26.01
CA LEU A 160 1.82 -6.40 25.60
C LEU A 160 3.33 -6.13 25.67
N VAL A 161 3.77 -4.97 25.19
CA VAL A 161 5.17 -4.56 25.25
C VAL A 161 5.62 -4.38 26.70
N ALA A 162 4.78 -3.78 27.54
CA ALA A 162 5.06 -3.63 28.97
C ALA A 162 5.18 -4.98 29.68
N ALA A 163 4.30 -5.94 29.37
CA ALA A 163 4.36 -7.29 29.90
C ALA A 163 5.63 -8.03 29.45
N LEU A 164 5.98 -7.94 28.16
CA LEU A 164 7.21 -8.54 27.62
C LEU A 164 8.45 -7.97 28.29
N LYS A 165 8.51 -6.64 28.48
CA LYS A 165 9.60 -5.99 29.21
C LYS A 165 9.75 -6.56 30.62
N ARG A 166 8.65 -6.75 31.35
CA ARG A 166 8.68 -7.33 32.70
C ARG A 166 9.16 -8.77 32.73
N VAL A 167 8.81 -9.56 31.71
CA VAL A 167 9.33 -10.93 31.53
C VAL A 167 10.83 -10.91 31.25
N LEU A 168 11.30 -10.03 30.36
CA LEU A 168 12.73 -9.89 30.05
C LEU A 168 13.54 -9.44 31.28
N GLU A 169 13.02 -8.49 32.08
CA GLU A 169 13.65 -8.06 33.33
C GLU A 169 13.74 -9.19 34.37
N PHE A 170 12.75 -10.09 34.39
CA PHE A 170 12.76 -11.27 35.25
C PHE A 170 13.76 -12.35 34.78
N VAL A 171 13.83 -12.61 33.47
CA VAL A 171 14.71 -13.64 32.88
C VAL A 171 16.17 -13.17 32.81
N PHE A 172 16.40 -11.89 32.55
CA PHE A 172 17.72 -11.26 32.45
C PHE A 172 17.88 -10.15 33.51
N PRO A 173 17.89 -10.49 34.81
CA PRO A 173 18.05 -9.49 35.85
C PRO A 173 19.44 -8.85 35.74
N ALA A 174 19.50 -7.51 35.77
CA ALA A 174 20.73 -6.73 35.66
C ALA A 174 21.81 -7.06 36.72
N SER A 175 21.47 -7.85 37.74
CA SER A 175 22.38 -8.35 38.78
C SER A 175 23.27 -9.53 38.33
N ALA A 176 23.04 -10.13 37.17
CA ALA A 176 23.90 -11.21 36.65
C ALA A 176 25.19 -10.71 35.95
N ALA A 177 25.28 -9.42 35.63
CA ALA A 177 26.42 -8.83 34.90
C ALA A 177 27.59 -8.34 35.79
N LYS A 178 27.48 -8.46 37.13
CA LYS A 178 28.52 -7.99 38.09
C LYS A 178 29.40 -9.09 38.69
N LYS A 179 29.50 -10.27 38.06
CA LYS A 179 30.26 -11.42 38.62
C LYS A 179 31.57 -11.77 37.93
N TYR A 180 32.10 -10.89 37.08
CA TYR A 180 33.45 -11.03 36.51
C TYR A 180 34.15 -9.67 36.46
N ASP A 181 34.53 -9.17 37.64
CA ASP A 181 35.70 -8.30 37.84
C ASP A 181 36.69 -9.06 38.74
#